data_AF-A0A9Q0MSB1-F1
#
_entry.id   AF-A0A9Q0MSB1-F1
#
_cell.length_a   1.000
_cell.length_b   1.000
_cell.length_c   1.000
_cell.angle_alpha   90.00
_cell.angle_beta   90.00
_cell.angle_gamma   90.00
#
_symmetry.space_group_name_H-M   'P 1'
#
loop_
_entity.id
_entity.type
_entity.pdbx_description
1 polymer ?
#
loop_
_entity_poly.entity_id
_entity_poly.type
_entity_poly.pdbx_seq_one_letter_code
_entity_poly.pdbx_strand_id
1 'polypeptide(L)'
;MCQTFIMYYPRVLSINQCGSYVTQQKILDYVGVGNVTNVKGVVDPTILEPESLKGTLYSKHIEEGIDWTTEKRADYQNMIRYGKQQAYCIPFTNNDHFMEVQYPKVPKEYQVPDVCTKSGVERAATSLKSLVILLTIHLVHALRSK
;
A
#
# COMPACT_ATOMS: atom_id res chain seq x y z
N MET A 1 4.96 13.08 -8.38
CA MET A 1 5.35 12.37 -7.13
C MET A 1 4.10 11.75 -6.51
N CYS A 2 4.15 10.51 -6.03
CA CYS A 2 3.04 9.87 -5.30
C CYS A 2 3.46 9.70 -3.84
N GLN A 3 2.89 10.50 -2.94
CA GLN A 3 3.23 10.52 -1.52
C GLN A 3 1.95 10.63 -0.70
N THR A 4 1.94 9.99 0.47
CA THR A 4 0.86 10.12 1.45
C THR A 4 1.47 10.40 2.82
N PHE A 5 0.88 11.35 3.55
CA PHE A 5 1.30 11.70 4.90
C PHE A 5 0.33 11.06 5.88
N ILE A 6 0.82 10.09 6.67
CA ILE A 6 -0.01 9.36 7.64
C ILE A 6 0.26 9.93 9.02
N MET A 7 -0.78 10.48 9.65
CA MET A 7 -0.75 10.82 11.07
C MET A 7 -1.21 9.61 11.89
N TYR A 8 -0.41 9.17 12.87
CA TYR A 8 -0.71 7.99 13.67
C TYR A 8 -0.16 8.10 15.11
N TYR A 9 -0.73 7.30 16.03
CA TYR A 9 -0.31 7.18 17.43
C TYR A 9 -0.42 5.72 17.89
N PRO A 10 0.51 5.20 18.71
CA PRO A 10 1.72 5.86 19.21
C PRO A 10 2.77 6.05 18.10
N ARG A 11 3.65 7.04 18.28
CA ARG A 11 4.73 7.31 17.31
C ARG A 11 5.71 6.14 17.28
N VAL A 12 5.97 5.60 16.10
CA VAL A 12 6.96 4.55 15.88
C VAL A 12 8.26 5.21 15.45
N LEU A 13 9.23 5.33 16.37
CA LEU A 13 10.49 6.06 16.13
C LEU A 13 11.38 5.44 15.05
N SER A 14 11.19 4.15 14.74
CA SER A 14 11.92 3.44 13.69
C SER A 14 11.36 3.67 12.29
N ILE A 15 10.22 4.38 12.13
CA ILE A 15 9.58 4.60 10.84
C ILE A 15 9.29 6.09 10.66
N ASN A 16 10.08 6.75 9.81
CA ASN A 16 9.81 8.11 9.35
C ASN A 16 9.18 8.11 7.95
N GLN A 17 9.82 7.40 7.03
CA GLN A 17 9.37 7.29 5.64
C GLN A 17 9.51 5.85 5.18
N CYS A 18 8.47 5.33 4.55
CA CYS A 18 8.54 4.08 3.81
C CYS A 18 8.10 4.33 2.37
N GLY A 19 8.70 3.60 1.45
CA GLY A 19 8.32 3.65 0.05
C GLY A 19 8.86 2.44 -0.68
N SER A 20 8.39 2.28 -1.91
CA SER A 20 8.96 1.34 -2.85
C SER A 20 8.95 1.94 -4.25
N TYR A 21 9.92 1.52 -5.06
CA TYR A 21 10.03 1.97 -6.44
C TYR A 21 10.62 0.87 -7.31
N VAL A 22 10.28 0.90 -8.60
CA VAL A 22 11.02 0.13 -9.60
C VAL A 22 12.35 0.82 -9.84
N THR A 23 13.44 0.07 -9.82
CA THR A 23 14.80 0.60 -10.05
C THR A 23 14.86 1.38 -11.35
N GLN A 24 15.57 2.52 -11.35
CA GLN A 24 15.74 3.35 -12.54
C GLN A 24 16.23 2.53 -13.75
N GLN A 25 17.23 1.67 -13.56
CA GLN A 25 17.77 0.85 -14.66
C GLN A 25 16.68 0.02 -15.35
N LYS A 26 15.82 -0.64 -14.58
CA LYS A 26 14.73 -1.44 -15.13
C LYS A 26 13.73 -0.63 -15.96
N ILE A 27 13.49 0.63 -15.58
CA ILE A 27 12.65 1.55 -16.36
C ILE A 27 13.37 1.94 -17.65
N LEU A 28 14.66 2.28 -17.58
CA LEU A 28 15.48 2.62 -18.74
C LEU A 28 15.56 1.44 -19.74
N ASP A 29 15.82 0.23 -19.24
CA ASP A 29 15.88 -1.00 -20.04
C ASP A 29 14.55 -1.25 -20.78
N TYR A 30 13.41 -1.04 -20.10
CA TYR A 30 12.08 -1.19 -20.70
C TYR A 30 11.87 -0.28 -21.91
N VAL A 31 12.43 0.93 -21.87
CA VAL A 31 12.30 1.93 -22.94
C VAL A 31 13.47 1.91 -23.93
N GLY A 32 14.36 0.93 -23.83
CA GLY A 32 15.51 0.76 -24.72
C GLY A 32 16.63 1.79 -24.49
N VAL A 33 16.71 2.36 -23.29
CA VAL A 33 17.74 3.32 -22.88
C VAL A 33 18.71 2.61 -21.94
N GLY A 34 20.02 2.72 -22.19
CA GLY A 34 21.03 2.12 -21.32
C GLY A 34 21.35 3.02 -20.13
N ASN A 35 21.54 4.31 -20.41
CA ASN A 35 22.01 5.26 -19.41
C ASN A 35 21.56 6.70 -19.76
N VAL A 36 21.43 7.53 -18.73
CA VAL A 36 21.04 8.95 -18.83
C VAL A 36 21.92 9.82 -17.93
N THR A 37 21.97 11.12 -18.18
CA THR A 37 22.70 12.03 -17.29
C THR A 37 22.07 12.05 -15.89
N ASN A 38 22.88 11.80 -14.86
CA ASN A 38 22.46 11.81 -13.46
C ASN A 38 23.08 13.00 -12.73
N VAL A 39 22.82 14.20 -13.24
CA VAL A 39 23.31 15.45 -12.63
C VAL A 39 22.21 16.01 -11.73
N LYS A 40 22.55 16.26 -10.46
CA LYS A 40 21.61 16.78 -9.47
C LYS A 40 21.02 18.13 -9.94
N GLY A 41 19.70 18.23 -9.95
CA GLY A 41 18.98 19.45 -10.36
C GLY A 41 18.57 19.48 -11.84
N VAL A 42 18.97 18.48 -12.63
CA VAL A 42 18.44 18.32 -13.99
C VAL A 42 17.02 17.78 -13.91
N VAL A 43 16.08 18.51 -14.51
CA VAL A 43 14.65 18.15 -14.54
C VAL A 43 14.38 17.07 -15.59
N ASP A 44 15.09 17.12 -16.72
CA ASP A 44 14.94 16.19 -17.82
C ASP A 44 16.31 15.68 -18.27
N PRO A 45 16.66 14.43 -17.95
CA PRO A 45 18.00 13.92 -18.21
C PRO A 45 18.22 13.66 -19.70
N THR A 46 19.45 13.81 -20.15
CA THR A 46 19.87 13.53 -21.52
C THR A 46 20.29 12.07 -21.64
N ILE A 47 19.86 11.40 -22.70
CA ILE A 47 20.24 10.02 -22.98
C ILE A 47 21.73 9.98 -23.34
N LEU A 48 22.47 9.11 -22.66
CA LEU A 48 23.88 8.84 -22.94
C LEU A 48 24.05 7.59 -23.81
N GLU A 49 23.19 6.59 -23.61
CA GLU A 49 23.20 5.32 -24.34
C GLU A 49 21.76 4.86 -24.63
N PRO A 50 21.49 4.28 -25.81
CA PRO A 50 22.42 3.90 -26.88
C PRO A 50 22.84 5.07 -27.78
N GLU A 51 23.89 4.88 -28.60
CA GLU A 51 24.43 5.92 -29.50
C GLU A 51 23.39 6.45 -30.49
N SER A 52 22.39 5.65 -30.88
CA SER A 52 21.29 6.08 -31.75
C SER A 52 20.36 7.11 -31.11
N LEU A 53 20.31 7.18 -29.77
CA LEU A 53 19.46 8.09 -29.01
C LEU A 53 20.24 9.16 -28.24
N LYS A 54 21.58 9.06 -28.27
CA LYS A 54 22.48 9.91 -27.48
C LYS A 54 22.28 11.39 -27.79
N GLY A 55 22.26 12.20 -26.73
CA GLY A 55 22.01 13.64 -26.82
C GLY A 55 20.53 14.02 -26.88
N THR A 56 19.62 13.05 -27.04
CA THR A 56 18.17 13.30 -26.97
C THR A 56 17.74 13.43 -25.51
N LEU A 57 16.78 14.32 -25.25
CA LEU A 57 16.14 14.40 -23.95
C LEU A 57 15.30 13.15 -23.67
N TYR A 58 15.35 12.65 -22.44
CA TYR A 58 14.63 11.44 -22.06
C TYR A 58 13.12 11.62 -22.26
N SER A 59 12.54 12.75 -21.82
CA SER A 59 11.12 13.04 -22.01
C SER A 59 10.70 12.95 -23.49
N LYS A 60 11.48 13.55 -24.39
CA LYS A 60 11.25 13.55 -25.82
C LYS A 60 11.25 12.13 -26.40
N HIS A 61 12.19 11.28 -25.99
CA HIS A 61 12.20 9.87 -26.40
C HIS A 61 10.96 9.13 -25.92
N ILE A 62 10.52 9.37 -24.69
CA ILE A 62 9.29 8.75 -24.15
C ILE A 62 8.04 9.20 -24.91
N GLU A 63 7.95 10.48 -25.26
CA GLU A 63 6.77 11.07 -25.90
C GLU A 63 6.70 10.79 -27.40
N GLU A 64 7.83 10.90 -28.11
CA GLU A 64 7.89 10.84 -29.58
C GLU A 64 8.54 9.54 -30.09
N GLY A 65 9.48 8.98 -29.34
CA GLY A 65 10.30 7.83 -29.76
C GLY A 65 9.67 6.46 -29.47
N ILE A 66 8.65 6.40 -28.61
CA ILE A 66 7.99 5.16 -28.22
C ILE A 66 6.58 5.09 -28.79
N ASP A 67 6.31 4.04 -29.57
CA ASP A 67 4.95 3.70 -29.97
C ASP A 67 4.18 3.08 -28.79
N TRP A 68 3.32 3.90 -28.17
CA TRP A 68 2.54 3.52 -27.00
C TRP A 68 1.22 2.85 -27.38
N THR A 69 1.28 1.57 -27.77
CA THR A 69 0.09 0.74 -27.95
C THR A 69 -0.60 0.42 -26.63
N THR A 70 -1.86 -0.03 -26.68
CA THR A 70 -2.63 -0.44 -25.50
C THR A 70 -1.92 -1.57 -24.74
N GLU A 71 -1.37 -2.54 -25.47
CA GLU A 71 -0.67 -3.70 -24.94
C GLU A 71 0.61 -3.27 -24.24
N LYS A 72 1.39 -2.37 -24.84
CA LYS A 72 2.63 -1.85 -24.25
C LYS A 72 2.39 -0.99 -23.02
N ARG A 73 1.28 -0.23 -23.00
CA ARG A 73 0.85 0.49 -21.79
C ARG A 73 0.46 -0.48 -20.68
N ALA A 74 -0.31 -1.51 -21.00
CA ALA A 74 -0.73 -2.52 -20.04
C ALA A 74 0.48 -3.28 -19.47
N ASP A 75 1.44 -3.67 -20.31
CA ASP A 75 2.67 -4.33 -19.88
C ASP A 75 3.53 -3.43 -18.99
N TYR A 76 3.71 -2.16 -19.37
CA TYR A 76 4.42 -1.18 -18.53
C TYR A 76 3.73 -1.00 -17.16
N GLN A 77 2.40 -0.81 -17.15
CA GLN A 77 1.62 -0.68 -15.92
C GLN A 77 1.72 -1.94 -15.06
N ASN A 78 1.69 -3.12 -15.68
CA ASN A 78 1.86 -4.39 -14.99
C ASN A 78 3.26 -4.51 -14.36
N MET A 79 4.31 -4.15 -15.10
CA MET A 79 5.69 -4.11 -14.58
C MET A 79 5.81 -3.16 -13.38
N ILE A 80 5.27 -1.94 -13.49
CA ILE A 80 5.36 -0.93 -12.42
C ILE A 80 4.55 -1.37 -11.20
N ARG A 81 3.35 -1.93 -11.39
CA ARG A 81 2.45 -2.31 -10.31
C ARG A 81 2.87 -3.60 -9.62
N TYR A 82 3.18 -4.64 -10.38
CA TYR A 82 3.33 -6.00 -9.87
C TYR A 82 4.76 -6.55 -9.95
N GLY A 83 5.65 -5.89 -10.70
CA GLY A 83 7.04 -6.30 -10.81
C GLY A 83 7.82 -6.18 -9.50
N LYS A 84 9.03 -6.76 -9.49
CA LYS A 84 10.02 -6.54 -8.42
C LYS A 84 10.32 -5.05 -8.25
N GLN A 85 10.32 -4.61 -7.01
CA GLN A 85 10.61 -3.24 -6.57
C GLN A 85 11.68 -3.25 -5.48
N GLN A 86 12.37 -2.13 -5.30
CA GLN A 86 13.16 -1.87 -4.10
C GLN A 86 12.28 -1.12 -3.11
N ALA A 87 12.10 -1.67 -1.93
CA ALA A 87 11.46 -0.99 -0.81
C ALA A 87 12.51 -0.47 0.17
N TYR A 88 12.14 0.59 0.86
CA TYR A 88 12.90 1.18 1.95
C TYR A 88 11.96 1.61 3.07
N CYS A 89 12.47 1.56 4.30
CA CYS A 89 11.87 2.19 5.46
C CYS A 89 12.98 2.86 6.25
N ILE A 90 13.00 4.19 6.22
CA ILE A 90 14.08 5.01 6.79
C ILE A 90 13.64 5.50 8.18
N PRO A 91 14.43 5.22 9.23
CA PRO A 91 14.23 5.77 10.57
C PRO A 91 14.70 7.24 10.63
N PHE A 92 14.39 7.95 11.72
CA PHE A 92 14.86 9.34 11.91
C PHE A 92 16.39 9.47 12.10
N THR A 93 17.10 8.38 12.41
CA THR A 93 18.49 8.39 12.91
C THR A 93 19.53 7.78 11.95
N ASN A 94 19.17 7.56 10.68
CA ASN A 94 19.98 7.00 9.58
C ASN A 94 20.29 5.49 9.60
N ASN A 95 19.83 4.81 8.55
CA ASN A 95 20.59 3.98 7.60
C ASN A 95 19.61 3.46 6.54
N ASP A 96 20.00 3.51 5.27
CA ASP A 96 19.18 3.04 4.16
C ASP A 96 19.29 1.52 4.04
N HIS A 97 18.25 0.82 4.49
CA HIS A 97 18.09 -0.59 4.19
C HIS A 97 17.10 -0.75 3.04
N PHE A 98 17.64 -1.03 1.86
CA PHE A 98 16.84 -1.43 0.72
C PHE A 98 16.60 -2.94 0.78
N MET A 99 15.37 -3.34 0.48
CA MET A 99 15.01 -4.74 0.32
C MET A 99 14.22 -4.95 -0.97
N GLU A 100 14.47 -6.07 -1.66
CA GLU A 100 13.66 -6.44 -2.82
C GLU A 100 12.28 -6.91 -2.34
N VAL A 101 11.23 -6.27 -2.87
CA VAL A 101 9.84 -6.63 -2.61
C VAL A 101 9.07 -6.79 -3.91
N GLN A 102 7.86 -7.31 -3.81
CA GLN A 102 6.89 -7.36 -4.90
C GLN A 102 5.54 -6.89 -4.38
N TYR A 103 4.59 -6.70 -5.30
CA TYR A 103 3.23 -6.38 -4.91
C TYR A 103 2.69 -7.44 -3.92
N PRO A 104 2.06 -7.01 -2.81
CA PRO A 104 1.58 -7.93 -1.79
C PRO A 104 0.65 -8.98 -2.39
N LYS A 105 0.98 -10.26 -2.21
CA LYS A 105 0.06 -11.37 -2.50
C LYS A 105 -0.94 -11.45 -1.37
N VAL A 106 -1.98 -10.63 -1.41
CA VAL A 106 -3.01 -10.64 -0.35
C VAL A 106 -3.91 -11.85 -0.59
N PRO A 107 -3.98 -12.83 0.33
CA PRO A 107 -4.77 -14.04 0.12
C PRO A 107 -6.28 -13.76 0.12
N LYS A 108 -6.71 -12.65 0.72
CA LYS A 108 -8.08 -12.15 0.73
C LYS A 108 -8.05 -10.63 0.69
N GLU A 109 -8.95 -10.04 -0.09
CA GLU A 109 -9.19 -8.60 -0.06
C GLU A 109 -9.60 -8.17 1.36
N TYR A 110 -9.04 -7.06 1.85
CA TYR A 110 -9.38 -6.55 3.16
C TYR A 110 -10.87 -6.17 3.18
N GLN A 111 -11.63 -6.84 4.04
CA GLN A 111 -13.01 -6.49 4.33
C GLN A 111 -13.01 -5.69 5.63
N VAL A 112 -13.63 -4.51 5.62
CA VAL A 112 -13.81 -3.72 6.83
C VAL A 112 -14.58 -4.58 7.84
N PRO A 113 -14.02 -4.86 9.03
CA PRO A 113 -14.74 -5.65 10.01
C PRO A 113 -16.01 -4.88 10.42
N ASP A 114 -17.18 -5.53 10.29
CA ASP A 114 -18.43 -5.00 10.82
C ASP A 114 -18.42 -5.14 12.34
N VAL A 115 -17.85 -4.13 13.01
CA VAL A 115 -17.72 -4.06 14.46
C VAL A 115 -19.08 -3.74 15.14
N CYS A 116 -20.09 -3.36 14.34
CA CYS A 116 -21.39 -2.91 14.83
C CYS A 116 -22.41 -4.04 15.01
N THR A 117 -22.29 -5.16 14.30
CA THR A 117 -23.30 -6.24 14.38
C THR A 117 -23.14 -7.19 15.57
N LYS A 118 -21.94 -7.34 16.17
CA LYS A 118 -21.70 -8.35 17.21
C LYS A 118 -21.76 -7.86 18.66
N SER A 119 -21.71 -6.56 18.92
CA SER A 119 -21.65 -6.03 20.30
C SER A 119 -23.01 -5.64 20.90
N GLY A 120 -24.05 -5.45 20.08
CA GLY A 120 -25.37 -5.00 20.53
C GLY A 120 -26.40 -6.10 20.82
N VAL A 121 -26.40 -7.21 20.07
CA VAL A 121 -27.52 -8.18 20.12
C VAL A 121 -27.33 -9.25 21.21
N GLU A 122 -26.09 -9.71 21.46
CA GLU A 122 -25.84 -10.76 22.46
C GLU A 122 -25.96 -10.27 23.91
N ARG A 123 -25.68 -8.98 24.19
CA ARG A 123 -25.83 -8.40 25.54
C ARG A 123 -27.29 -8.15 25.93
N ALA A 124 -28.17 -7.88 24.96
CA ALA A 124 -29.59 -7.71 25.24
C ALA A 124 -30.28 -9.04 25.58
N ALA A 125 -29.90 -10.14 24.91
CA ALA A 125 -30.52 -11.45 25.10
C ALA A 125 -30.17 -12.13 26.44
N THR A 126 -28.98 -11.86 26.99
CA THR A 126 -28.55 -12.43 28.29
C THR A 126 -29.10 -11.68 29.50
N SER A 127 -29.34 -10.36 29.36
CA SER A 127 -29.96 -9.54 30.40
C SER A 127 -31.43 -9.89 30.61
N LEU A 128 -32.22 -10.07 29.54
CA LEU A 128 -33.64 -10.39 29.66
C LEU A 128 -33.89 -11.79 30.26
N LYS A 129 -33.07 -12.79 29.92
CA LYS A 129 -33.23 -14.16 30.47
C LYS A 129 -33.00 -14.20 31.98
N SER A 130 -32.03 -13.44 32.48
CA SER A 130 -31.74 -13.38 33.92
C SER A 130 -32.86 -12.71 34.71
N LEU A 131 -33.51 -11.69 34.14
CA LEU A 131 -34.63 -10.99 34.78
C LEU A 131 -35.89 -11.87 34.88
N VAL A 132 -36.18 -12.68 33.84
CA VAL A 132 -37.33 -13.61 33.82
C VAL A 132 -37.17 -14.74 34.83
N ILE A 133 -35.95 -15.25 35.03
CA ILE A 133 -35.67 -16.29 36.04
C ILE A 133 -35.87 -15.73 37.47
N LEU A 134 -35.43 -14.51 37.75
CA LEU A 134 -35.64 -13.88 39.05
C LEU A 134 -37.12 -13.59 39.36
N LEU A 135 -37.89 -13.14 38.35
CA LEU A 135 -39.33 -12.90 38.50
C LEU A 135 -40.11 -14.19 38.76
N THR A 136 -39.74 -15.31 38.12
CA THR A 136 -40.41 -16.60 38.35
C THR A 136 -40.11 -17.18 39.74
N ILE A 137 -38.88 -17.03 40.25
CA ILE A 137 -38.54 -17.48 41.62
C ILE A 137 -39.34 -16.71 42.67
N HIS A 138 -39.45 -15.38 42.53
CA HIS A 138 -40.23 -14.57 43.46
C HIS A 138 -41.74 -14.86 43.41
N LEU A 139 -42.30 -15.13 42.22
CA LEU A 139 -43.71 -15.49 42.10
C LEU A 139 -44.03 -16.85 42.77
N VAL A 140 -43.14 -17.83 42.62
CA VAL A 140 -43.32 -19.17 43.22
C VAL A 140 -43.21 -19.12 44.75
N HIS A 141 -42.35 -18.27 45.30
CA HIS A 141 -42.28 -18.06 46.75
C HIS A 141 -43.53 -17.35 47.29
N ALA A 142 -44.04 -16.33 46.59
CA ALA A 142 -45.24 -15.61 47.00
C ALA A 142 -46.51 -16.50 47.00
N LEU A 143 -46.61 -17.46 46.08
CA LEU A 143 -47.75 -18.37 45.99
C LEU A 143 -47.72 -19.54 47.00
N ARG A 144 -46.58 -19.84 47.62
CA ARG A 144 -46.45 -20.88 48.67
C ARG A 144 -46.72 -20.38 50.09
N SER A 145 -46.85 -19.06 50.29
CA SER A 145 -47.03 -18.43 51.60
C SER A 145 -48.49 -18.05 51.92
N LYS A 146 -49.46 -18.56 51.16
CA LYS A 146 -50.90 -18.48 51.44
C LYS A 146 -51.45 -19.88 51.61
#